data_AF-A0A9E1IUW8-F1
#
_entry.id   AF-A0A9E1IUW8-F1
#
_cell.length_a   1.000
_cell.length_b   1.000
_cell.length_c   1.000
_cell.angle_alpha   90.00
_cell.angle_beta   90.00
_cell.angle_gamma   90.00
#
_symmetry.space_group_name_H-M   'P 1'
#
loop_
_entity.id
_entity.type
_entity.pdbx_description
1 polymer ?
#
loop_
_entity_poly.entity_id
_entity_poly.type
_entity_poly.pdbx_seq_one_letter_code
_entity_poly.pdbx_strand_id
1 'polypeptide(L)'
;NLCPPGGEAVMVSLADLLDRETVALEQEEKRPSVARIDEQNCIGCTLCIQACPVDAILGSAKQMHTVIARECTGCELCLPPCPVDCIIMDPIPTTLDSWVWPEPEQMERLP
;
A
#
# COMPACT_ATOMS: atom_id res chain seq x y z
N ASN A 1 -16.44 -3.89 4.67
CA ASN A 1 -16.09 -4.08 3.26
C ASN A 1 -14.73 -3.44 3.00
N LEU A 2 -13.67 -4.23 2.80
CA LEU A 2 -12.29 -3.77 2.60
C LEU A 2 -11.94 -3.82 1.10
N CYS A 3 -12.59 -3.01 0.27
CA CYS A 3 -12.28 -2.96 -1.17
C CYS A 3 -11.76 -1.59 -1.59
N PRO A 4 -10.48 -1.27 -1.31
CA PRO A 4 -9.85 -0.04 -1.77
C PRO A 4 -9.64 0.08 -3.30
N PRO A 5 -9.52 -0.97 -4.15
CA PRO A 5 -9.19 -0.74 -5.57
C PRO A 5 -10.37 -0.28 -6.43
N GLY A 6 -11.62 -0.50 -5.99
CA GLY A 6 -12.83 -0.19 -6.77
C GLY A 6 -13.70 0.93 -6.19
N GLY A 7 -13.38 1.41 -4.99
CA GLY A 7 -14.13 2.47 -4.31
C GLY A 7 -15.62 2.15 -4.08
N GLU A 8 -16.38 3.21 -3.84
CA GLU A 8 -17.82 3.14 -3.57
C GLU A 8 -18.62 2.60 -4.78
N ALA A 9 -18.25 3.00 -5.99
CA ALA A 9 -18.94 2.58 -7.22
C ALA A 9 -18.97 1.05 -7.40
N VAL A 10 -17.83 0.38 -7.16
CA VAL A 10 -17.75 -1.08 -7.24
C VAL A 10 -18.50 -1.73 -6.08
N MET A 11 -18.47 -1.13 -4.88
CA MET A 11 -19.22 -1.63 -3.72
C MET A 11 -20.74 -1.63 -3.98
N VAL A 12 -21.28 -0.55 -4.54
CA VAL A 12 -22.70 -0.45 -4.94
C VAL A 12 -23.04 -1.51 -5.97
N SER A 13 -22.23 -1.63 -7.03
CA SER A 13 -22.45 -2.61 -8.10
C SER A 13 -22.47 -4.06 -7.58
N LEU A 14 -21.60 -4.38 -6.62
CA LEU A 14 -21.56 -5.71 -5.99
C LEU A 14 -22.75 -5.94 -5.05
N ALA A 15 -23.18 -4.91 -4.31
CA ALA A 15 -24.32 -4.99 -3.40
C ALA A 15 -25.62 -5.29 -4.17
N ASP A 16 -25.84 -4.60 -5.28
CA ASP A 16 -26.99 -4.82 -6.18
C ASP A 16 -27.01 -6.25 -6.75
N LEU A 17 -25.85 -6.77 -7.18
CA LEU A 17 -25.75 -8.13 -7.73
C LEU A 17 -25.95 -9.23 -6.68
N LEU A 18 -25.60 -8.96 -5.43
CA LEU A 18 -25.64 -9.92 -4.33
C LEU A 18 -26.88 -9.79 -3.44
N ASP A 19 -27.80 -8.87 -3.77
CA ASP A 19 -28.98 -8.52 -2.98
C ASP A 19 -28.62 -8.24 -1.50
N ARG A 20 -27.58 -7.41 -1.31
CA ARG A 20 -27.07 -7.01 0.01
C ARG A 20 -27.16 -5.50 0.17
N GLU A 21 -27.33 -5.04 1.41
CA GLU A 21 -27.26 -3.61 1.74
C GLU A 21 -25.82 -3.09 1.66
N THR A 22 -25.67 -1.85 1.21
CA THR A 22 -24.39 -1.14 1.21
C THR A 22 -24.05 -0.61 2.60
N VAL A 23 -22.76 -0.61 2.94
CA VAL A 23 -22.24 -0.05 4.20
C VAL A 23 -21.20 0.99 3.82
N ALA A 24 -21.30 2.19 4.40
CA ALA A 24 -20.36 3.27 4.16
C ALA A 24 -18.91 2.82 4.40
N LEU A 25 -18.00 3.23 3.51
CA LEU A 25 -16.58 2.96 3.68
C LEU A 25 -16.04 3.92 4.74
N GLU A 26 -15.57 3.39 5.86
CA GLU A 26 -15.00 4.19 6.96
C GLU A 26 -13.52 4.56 6.74
N GLN A 27 -12.91 4.15 5.63
CA GLN A 27 -11.46 4.27 5.41
C GLN A 27 -11.13 5.39 4.42
N GLU A 28 -10.23 6.29 4.84
CA GLU A 28 -9.61 7.28 3.95
C GLU A 28 -8.76 6.58 2.87
N GLU A 29 -8.87 7.06 1.64
CA GLU A 29 -8.01 6.61 0.53
C GLU A 29 -6.55 6.96 0.84
N LYS A 30 -5.77 5.94 1.18
CA LYS A 30 -4.33 6.11 1.42
C LYS A 30 -3.63 6.27 0.08
N ARG A 31 -2.77 7.27 -0.04
CA ARG A 31 -1.94 7.45 -1.24
C ARG A 31 -1.12 6.18 -1.48
N PRO A 32 -0.97 5.74 -2.74
CA PRO A 32 -0.15 4.58 -3.05
C PRO A 32 1.27 4.84 -2.56
N SER A 33 1.83 3.86 -1.85
CA SER A 33 3.14 3.96 -1.22
C SER A 33 3.89 2.64 -1.35
N VAL A 34 5.21 2.73 -1.30
CA VAL A 34 6.14 1.60 -1.41
C VAL A 34 6.93 1.50 -0.12
N ALA A 35 7.11 0.27 0.37
CA ALA A 35 7.97 0.03 1.52
C ALA A 35 9.44 0.24 1.14
N ARG A 36 10.19 0.93 2.01
CA ARG A 36 11.64 1.07 1.94
C ARG A 36 12.26 0.61 3.25
N ILE A 37 13.29 -0.22 3.16
CA ILE A 37 14.05 -0.70 4.31
C ILE A 37 15.24 0.25 4.54
N ASP A 38 15.40 0.71 5.78
CA ASP A 38 16.59 1.45 6.20
C ASP A 38 17.77 0.48 6.37
N GLU A 39 18.70 0.62 5.43
CA GLU A 39 19.91 -0.19 5.29
C GLU A 39 20.79 -0.19 6.55
N GLN A 40 20.86 0.95 7.25
CA GLN A 40 21.74 1.09 8.42
C GLN A 40 21.21 0.35 9.64
N ASN A 41 19.89 0.14 9.71
CA ASN A 41 19.21 -0.45 10.85
C ASN A 41 18.78 -1.89 10.61
N CYS A 42 18.80 -2.38 9.37
CA CYS A 42 18.40 -3.74 9.04
C CYS A 42 19.39 -4.79 9.59
N ILE A 43 18.91 -5.65 10.49
CA ILE A 43 19.73 -6.73 11.10
C ILE A 43 19.69 -8.06 10.34
N GLY A 44 19.00 -8.13 9.20
CA GLY A 44 18.93 -9.37 8.43
C GLY A 44 18.11 -10.51 9.07
N CYS A 45 17.02 -10.20 9.78
CA CYS A 45 16.21 -11.19 10.51
C CYS A 45 15.27 -12.05 9.63
N THR A 46 15.06 -11.70 8.36
CA THR A 46 14.20 -12.39 7.36
C THR A 46 12.69 -12.43 7.64
N LEU A 47 12.22 -11.89 8.76
CA LEU A 47 10.79 -11.90 9.11
C LEU A 47 9.92 -11.10 8.12
N CYS A 48 10.45 -10.01 7.56
CA CYS A 48 9.76 -9.22 6.55
C CYS A 48 9.53 -9.99 5.24
N ILE A 49 10.47 -10.85 4.83
CA ILE A 49 10.32 -11.70 3.62
C ILE A 49 9.12 -12.62 3.79
N GLN A 50 9.00 -13.30 4.93
CA GLN A 50 7.91 -14.24 5.20
C GLN A 50 6.53 -13.57 5.26
N ALA A 51 6.50 -12.27 5.61
CA ALA A 51 5.28 -11.50 5.68
C ALA A 51 4.86 -10.88 4.35
N CYS A 52 5.75 -10.84 3.34
CA CYS A 52 5.44 -10.24 2.06
C CYS A 52 4.64 -11.22 1.19
N PRO A 53 3.36 -10.95 0.87
CA PRO A 53 2.52 -11.89 0.12
C PRO A 53 2.87 -11.98 -1.38
N VAL A 54 3.71 -11.08 -1.88
CA VAL A 54 4.08 -10.92 -3.29
C VAL A 54 5.58 -11.08 -3.54
N ASP A 55 6.32 -11.53 -2.52
CA ASP A 55 7.77 -11.75 -2.60
C ASP A 55 8.59 -10.53 -3.10
N ALA A 56 8.14 -9.31 -2.80
CA ALA A 56 8.79 -8.06 -3.22
C ALA A 56 10.07 -7.73 -2.44
N ILE A 57 10.46 -8.53 -1.45
CA ILE A 57 11.62 -8.26 -0.57
C ILE A 57 12.74 -9.27 -0.87
N LEU A 58 13.92 -8.76 -1.19
CA LEU A 58 15.12 -9.55 -1.42
C LEU A 58 16.11 -9.41 -0.26
N GLY A 59 16.80 -10.50 0.06
CA GLY A 59 17.88 -10.51 1.05
C GLY A 59 18.18 -11.93 1.53
N SER A 60 19.00 -12.04 2.56
CA SER A 60 19.37 -13.32 3.17
C SER A 60 19.58 -13.16 4.67
N ALA A 61 19.64 -14.27 5.39
CA ALA A 61 19.91 -14.27 6.82
C ALA A 61 21.21 -13.53 7.13
N LYS A 62 21.15 -12.59 8.09
CA LYS A 62 22.26 -11.71 8.50
C LYS A 62 22.81 -10.82 7.38
N GLN A 63 22.06 -10.66 6.29
CA GLN A 63 22.35 -9.71 5.24
C GLN A 63 21.23 -8.67 5.19
N MET A 64 21.57 -7.48 4.69
CA MET A 64 20.62 -6.40 4.49
C MET A 64 19.52 -6.83 3.50
N HIS A 65 18.29 -6.44 3.80
CA HIS A 65 17.14 -6.65 2.92
C HIS A 65 16.85 -5.39 2.11
N THR A 66 16.32 -5.56 0.91
CA THR A 66 15.88 -4.46 0.04
C THR A 66 14.51 -4.78 -0.56
N VAL A 67 13.74 -3.75 -0.89
CA VAL A 67 12.42 -3.88 -1.51
C VAL A 67 12.54 -3.60 -3.00
N ILE A 68 12.02 -4.51 -3.82
CA ILE A 68 11.82 -4.29 -5.24
C ILE A 68 10.57 -3.42 -5.41
N ALA A 69 10.76 -2.11 -5.51
CA ALA A 69 9.67 -1.13 -5.54
C ALA A 69 8.53 -1.47 -6.52
N ARG A 70 8.87 -2.00 -7.70
CA ARG A 70 7.89 -2.33 -8.76
C ARG A 70 6.94 -3.49 -8.41
N GLU A 71 7.36 -4.38 -7.52
CA GLU A 71 6.57 -5.54 -7.09
C GLU A 71 5.84 -5.26 -5.76
N CYS A 72 6.18 -4.16 -5.09
CA CYS A 72 5.59 -3.79 -3.80
C CYS A 72 4.18 -3.26 -3.99
N THR A 73 3.21 -3.87 -3.33
CA THR A 73 1.79 -3.45 -3.38
C THR A 73 1.41 -2.41 -2.32
N GLY A 74 2.34 -2.05 -1.43
CA GLY A 74 2.05 -1.11 -0.34
C GLY A 74 1.12 -1.68 0.75
N CYS A 75 1.03 -3.00 0.91
CA CYS A 75 0.11 -3.65 1.86
C CYS A 75 0.50 -3.52 3.35
N GLU A 76 1.67 -2.97 3.67
CA GLU A 76 2.15 -2.70 5.04
C GLU A 76 2.34 -3.92 5.96
N LEU A 77 2.09 -5.14 5.48
CA LEU A 77 2.23 -6.37 6.25
C LEU A 77 3.66 -6.65 6.74
N CYS A 78 4.66 -6.03 6.10
CA CYS A 78 6.06 -6.15 6.49
C CYS A 78 6.47 -5.26 7.68
N LEU A 79 5.67 -4.25 8.06
CA LEU A 79 5.99 -3.36 9.18
C LEU A 79 5.93 -4.09 10.54
N PRO A 80 4.79 -4.71 10.93
CA PRO A 80 4.67 -5.34 12.26
C PRO A 80 5.72 -6.41 12.61
N PRO A 81 6.17 -7.28 11.67
CA PRO A 81 7.16 -8.30 11.98
C PRO A 81 8.60 -7.78 12.07
N CYS A 82 8.88 -6.51 11.75
CA CYS A 82 10.23 -5.96 11.82
C CYS A 82 10.62 -5.65 13.29
N PRO A 83 11.56 -6.40 13.92
CA PRO A 83 11.85 -6.23 15.34
C PRO A 83 12.63 -4.96 15.69
N VAL A 84 13.17 -4.29 14.67
CA VAL A 84 13.97 -3.05 14.78
C VAL A 84 13.27 -1.87 14.11
N ASP A 85 12.04 -2.07 13.65
CA ASP A 85 11.18 -1.04 13.07
C ASP A 85 11.86 -0.20 11.96
N CYS A 86 12.67 -0.86 11.13
CA CYS A 86 13.50 -0.21 10.11
C CYS A 86 12.81 -0.04 8.74
N ILE A 87 11.49 -0.21 8.65
CA ILE A 87 10.75 -0.17 7.39
C ILE A 87 9.84 1.06 7.35
N ILE A 88 9.92 1.84 6.29
CA ILE A 88 9.20 3.11 6.12
C ILE A 88 8.36 3.03 4.84
N MET A 89 7.18 3.67 4.84
CA MET A 89 6.34 3.78 3.64
C MET A 89 6.61 5.10 2.94
N ASP A 90 7.20 5.03 1.75
CA ASP A 90 7.44 6.20 0.91
C ASP A 90 6.28 6.35 -0.10
N PRO A 91 5.61 7.51 -0.18
CA PRO A 91 4.54 7.72 -1.15
C PRO A 91 5.10 7.69 -2.58
N ILE A 92 4.35 7.08 -3.50
CA ILE A 92 4.69 7.10 -4.92
C ILE A 92 4.44 8.52 -5.45
N PRO A 93 5.46 9.18 -6.04
CA PRO A 93 5.27 10.51 -6.59
C PRO A 93 4.35 10.47 -7.82
N THR A 94 3.46 11.45 -7.91
CA THR A 94 2.69 11.68 -9.13
C THR A 94 3.61 12.22 -10.21
N THR A 95 3.70 11.51 -11.34
CA THR A 95 4.45 11.94 -12.53
C THR A 95 3.47 12.31 -13.62
N LEU A 96 3.95 12.85 -14.75
CA LEU A 96 3.08 13.13 -15.90
C LEU A 96 2.35 11.88 -16.42
N ASP A 97 2.95 10.70 -16.27
CA ASP A 97 2.37 9.42 -16.70
C ASP A 97 1.30 8.88 -15.75
N SER A 98 1.37 9.23 -14.46
CA SER A 98 0.44 8.76 -13.41
C SER A 98 -0.55 9.83 -12.94
N TRP A 99 -0.45 11.04 -13.50
CA TRP A 99 -1.34 12.14 -13.16
C TRP A 99 -2.72 11.94 -13.78
N VAL A 100 -3.74 12.04 -12.92
CA VAL A 100 -5.15 11.96 -13.30
C VAL A 100 -5.78 13.32 -13.06
N TRP A 101 -6.63 13.77 -13.99
CA TRP A 101 -7.38 15.01 -13.83
C TRP A 101 -8.30 14.90 -12.59
N PRO A 102 -8.20 15.82 -11.61
CA PRO A 102 -9.03 15.77 -10.41
C PRO A 102 -10.49 16.04 -10.75
N GLU A 103 -11.43 15.45 -10.02
CA GLU A 103 -12.85 15.73 -10.21
C GLU A 103 -13.14 17.23 -9.96
N PRO A 104 -14.12 17.83 -10.67
CA PRO A 104 -14.41 19.27 -10.54
C PRO A 104 -14.66 19.72 -9.09
N GLU A 105 -15.30 18.90 -8.26
CA GLU A 105 -15.55 19.19 -6.84
C GLU A 105 -14.27 19.15 -5.98
N GLN A 106 -13.28 18.37 -6.39
CA GLN A 106 -11.95 18.31 -5.75
C GLN A 106 -11.08 19.51 -6.14
N MET A 107 -11.32 20.11 -7.32
CA MET A 107 -10.61 21.29 -7.80
C MET A 107 -10.90 22.56 -6.97
N GLU A 108 -12.11 22.70 -6.40
CA GLU A 108 -12.47 23.82 -5.52
C GLU A 108 -11.83 23.74 -4.12
N ARG A 109 -11.26 22.59 -3.75
CA ARG A 109 -10.61 22.33 -2.45
C ARG A 109 -9.09 22.32 -2.50
N LEU A 110 -8.51 22.48 -3.70
CA LEU A 110 -7.07 22.62 -3.88
C LEU A 110 -6.65 24.07 -3.54
N PRO A 111 -5.69 24.28 -2.61
CA PRO A 111 -5.22 25.62 -2.24
C PRO A 111 -4.47 26.34 -3.36
#